data_AF-A0A7V1IEE8-F1
#
_entry.id   AF-A0A7V1IEE8-F1
#
_cell.length_a   1.000
_cell.length_b   1.000
_cell.length_c   1.000
_cell.angle_alpha   90.00
_cell.angle_beta   90.00
_cell.angle_gamma   90.00
#
_symmetry.space_group_name_H-M   'P 1'
#
loop_
_entity.id
_entity.type
_entity.pdbx_description
1 polymer ?
#
loop_
_entity_poly.entity_id
_entity_poly.type
_entity_poly.pdbx_seq_one_letter_code
_entity_poly.pdbx_strand_id
1 'polypeptide(L)'
;MQACPVHTDSGRYVQLIAEERYREAYLVARSPNPLASTCGRICAAPCEDACRRGWIDQAVTIRPLKRFVTEQFGSESSRPDTLKSLLDDGVEYGCSRAWHMSCLGKTASSKAAKVGKKVAVIGSGPAGLACAHDLALLGYRVTIFESLKNPGGMLRYGIPGYRLPREVIEREVAVLEQFGVEIRTGTPLTEEYNLRSLREEGFEAFFLSVGAMRGRDLNIPGHEKDGVIKAVDYLLNLNSGYRVDLGDKVVVIGGGSVALDAARTAVREFYQPMEEIELTAQAVVGQPAMD
;
A
#
# COMPACT_ATOMS: atom_id res chain seq x y z
N MET A 1 -21.54 5.61 3.11
CA MET A 1 -20.71 5.48 1.89
C MET A 1 -19.68 6.61 1.73
N GLN A 2 -19.36 7.40 2.78
CA GLN A 2 -18.47 8.57 2.66
C GLN A 2 -17.07 8.41 3.29
N ALA A 3 -16.84 7.40 4.16
CA ALA A 3 -15.59 7.32 4.92
C ALA A 3 -14.41 6.65 4.19
N CYS A 4 -14.65 5.91 3.10
CA CYS A 4 -13.57 5.31 2.33
C CYS A 4 -12.88 6.39 1.46
N PRO A 5 -11.56 6.64 1.60
CA PRO A 5 -10.89 7.70 0.85
C PRO A 5 -10.92 7.51 -0.67
N VAL A 6 -10.91 6.26 -1.13
CA VAL A 6 -11.01 5.89 -2.54
C VAL A 6 -12.46 5.65 -2.97
N HIS A 7 -13.43 6.01 -2.12
CA HIS A 7 -14.87 5.90 -2.40
C HIS A 7 -15.32 4.50 -2.83
N THR A 8 -14.73 3.44 -2.28
CA THR A 8 -15.24 2.08 -2.45
C THR A 8 -16.61 1.95 -1.80
N ASP A 9 -17.58 1.39 -2.54
CA ASP A 9 -18.88 1.02 -1.99
C ASP A 9 -18.77 -0.25 -1.13
N SER A 10 -18.45 -0.03 0.15
CA SER A 10 -18.37 -1.10 1.15
C SER A 10 -19.70 -1.75 1.47
N GLY A 11 -20.81 -1.01 1.41
CA GLY A 11 -22.12 -1.60 1.63
C GLY A 11 -22.45 -2.63 0.55
N ARG A 12 -22.16 -2.27 -0.72
CA ARG A 12 -22.46 -3.12 -1.86
C ARG A 12 -21.67 -4.42 -1.85
N TYR A 13 -20.34 -4.39 -1.70
CA TYR A 13 -19.59 -5.65 -1.71
C TYR A 13 -19.88 -6.51 -0.48
N VAL A 14 -20.22 -5.92 0.67
CA VAL A 14 -20.63 -6.70 1.85
C VAL A 14 -21.97 -7.41 1.60
N GLN A 15 -22.94 -6.74 0.97
CA GLN A 15 -24.21 -7.38 0.57
C GLN A 15 -23.99 -8.51 -0.44
N LEU A 16 -23.15 -8.28 -1.45
CA LEU A 16 -22.80 -9.29 -2.45
C LEU A 16 -22.11 -10.52 -1.82
N ILE A 17 -21.29 -10.33 -0.78
CA ILE A 17 -20.72 -11.45 -0.01
C ILE A 17 -21.82 -12.23 0.70
N ALA A 18 -22.80 -11.55 1.32
CA ALA A 18 -23.93 -12.20 1.98
C ALA A 18 -24.84 -12.96 1.00
N GLU A 19 -24.91 -12.51 -0.26
CA GLU A 19 -25.61 -13.19 -1.36
C GLU A 19 -24.76 -14.29 -2.04
N GLU A 20 -23.57 -14.62 -1.51
CA GLU A 20 -22.60 -15.58 -2.09
C GLU A 20 -22.07 -15.20 -3.49
N ARG A 21 -22.24 -13.94 -3.89
CA ARG A 21 -21.78 -13.37 -5.16
C ARG A 21 -20.36 -12.81 -5.04
N TYR A 22 -19.43 -13.67 -4.61
CA TYR A 22 -18.07 -13.26 -4.23
C TYR A 22 -17.26 -12.62 -5.34
N ARG A 23 -17.44 -13.09 -6.58
CA ARG A 23 -16.76 -12.53 -7.75
C ARG A 23 -17.16 -11.07 -7.92
N GLU A 24 -18.45 -10.77 -7.92
CA GLU A 24 -18.95 -9.41 -8.06
C GLU A 24 -18.55 -8.52 -6.89
N ALA A 25 -18.55 -9.07 -5.67
CA ALA A 25 -18.05 -8.37 -4.49
C ALA A 25 -16.58 -7.94 -4.65
N TYR A 26 -15.72 -8.83 -5.17
CA TYR A 26 -14.34 -8.50 -5.49
C TYR A 26 -14.27 -7.37 -6.53
N LEU A 27 -15.04 -7.46 -7.62
CA LEU A 27 -15.04 -6.44 -8.67
C LEU A 27 -15.44 -5.05 -8.12
N VAL A 28 -16.45 -4.98 -7.24
CA VAL A 28 -16.85 -3.74 -6.54
C VAL A 28 -15.73 -3.21 -5.64
N ALA A 29 -15.03 -4.09 -4.92
CA ALA A 29 -13.94 -3.70 -4.03
C ALA A 29 -12.68 -3.21 -4.80
N ARG A 30 -12.37 -3.81 -5.95
CA ARG A 30 -11.17 -3.57 -6.77
C ARG A 30 -11.33 -2.44 -7.80
N SER A 31 -12.55 -2.22 -8.30
CA SER A 31 -12.86 -1.18 -9.29
C SER A 31 -12.30 0.23 -8.95
N PRO A 32 -12.47 0.74 -7.70
CA PRO A 32 -11.98 2.07 -7.32
C PRO A 32 -10.52 2.11 -6.85
N ASN A 33 -9.88 0.94 -6.68
CA ASN A 33 -8.63 0.86 -5.94
C ASN A 33 -7.71 -0.23 -6.51
N PRO A 34 -6.59 0.14 -7.16
CA PRO A 34 -5.65 -0.83 -7.69
C PRO A 34 -4.98 -1.72 -6.63
N LEU A 35 -4.96 -1.26 -5.38
CA LEU A 35 -4.29 -1.89 -4.25
C LEU A 35 -5.30 -2.52 -3.27
N ALA A 36 -6.36 -3.13 -3.80
CA ALA A 36 -7.44 -3.69 -2.99
C ALA A 36 -6.96 -4.83 -2.07
N SER A 37 -6.04 -5.66 -2.54
CA SER A 37 -5.49 -6.79 -1.79
C SER A 37 -4.59 -6.31 -0.64
N THR A 38 -3.77 -5.28 -0.89
CA THR A 38 -3.02 -4.60 0.17
C THR A 38 -3.98 -3.96 1.19
N CYS A 39 -4.99 -3.23 0.72
CA CYS A 39 -5.96 -2.56 1.60
C CYS A 39 -6.81 -3.54 2.43
N GLY A 40 -7.11 -4.73 1.93
CA GLY A 40 -7.76 -5.80 2.70
C GLY A 40 -6.95 -6.23 3.94
N ARG A 41 -5.63 -6.00 3.93
CA ARG A 41 -4.72 -6.41 5.01
C ARG A 41 -4.37 -5.28 5.97
N ILE A 42 -4.00 -4.12 5.42
CA ILE A 42 -3.35 -3.06 6.24
C ILE A 42 -4.11 -1.74 6.32
N CYS A 43 -5.26 -1.60 5.65
CA CYS A 43 -6.06 -0.37 5.75
C CYS A 43 -6.43 -0.07 7.20
N ALA A 44 -6.45 1.22 7.58
CA ALA A 44 -6.94 1.66 8.89
C ALA A 44 -8.46 1.49 9.07
N ALA A 45 -9.16 1.08 8.00
CA ALA A 45 -10.59 0.78 7.98
C ALA A 45 -11.50 1.92 8.49
N PRO A 46 -11.35 3.18 8.01
CA PRO A 46 -12.22 4.29 8.43
C PRO A 46 -13.72 4.05 8.13
N CYS A 47 -14.00 3.15 7.19
CA CYS A 47 -15.34 2.67 6.89
C CYS A 47 -15.99 1.86 8.05
N GLU A 48 -15.17 1.19 8.87
CA GLU A 48 -15.65 0.47 10.06
C GLU A 48 -15.96 1.47 11.18
N ASP A 49 -15.10 2.47 11.40
CA ASP A 49 -15.32 3.55 12.37
C ASP A 49 -16.63 4.31 12.09
N ALA A 50 -16.93 4.55 10.81
CA ALA A 50 -18.14 5.24 10.38
C ALA A 50 -19.36 4.30 10.15
N CYS A 51 -19.28 3.03 10.56
CA CYS A 51 -20.31 2.04 10.27
C CYS A 51 -21.55 2.26 11.14
N ARG A 52 -22.70 2.55 10.51
CA ARG A 52 -23.99 2.74 11.21
C ARG A 52 -24.43 1.54 12.05
N ARG A 53 -23.95 0.33 11.73
CA ARG A 53 -24.24 -0.87 12.54
C ARG A 53 -23.64 -0.76 13.95
N GLY A 54 -22.52 -0.06 14.10
CA GLY A 54 -21.91 0.23 15.41
C GLY A 54 -22.77 1.11 16.32
N TRP A 55 -23.83 1.75 15.81
CA TRP A 55 -24.82 2.45 16.65
C TRP A 55 -25.85 1.51 17.28
N ILE A 56 -25.94 0.27 16.79
CA ILE A 56 -26.85 -0.75 17.30
C ILE A 56 -26.07 -1.73 18.18
N ASP A 57 -24.99 -2.31 17.63
CA ASP A 57 -24.13 -3.26 18.33
C ASP A 57 -22.64 -3.03 18.00
N GLN A 58 -22.12 -3.64 16.93
CA GLN A 58 -20.72 -3.60 16.53
C GLN A 58 -20.59 -3.28 15.05
N ALA A 59 -19.51 -2.58 14.69
CA ALA A 59 -19.21 -2.33 13.29
C ALA A 59 -19.03 -3.65 12.52
N VAL A 60 -19.49 -3.65 11.27
CA VAL A 60 -19.18 -4.75 10.34
C VAL A 60 -17.67 -4.77 10.09
N THR A 61 -17.05 -5.95 10.07
CA THR A 61 -15.63 -6.16 9.77
C THR A 61 -15.34 -6.06 8.27
N ILE A 62 -15.54 -4.86 7.73
CA ILE A 62 -15.44 -4.52 6.31
C ILE A 62 -14.05 -4.84 5.72
N ARG A 63 -12.95 -4.56 6.43
CA ARG A 63 -11.58 -4.85 5.96
C ARG A 63 -11.31 -6.35 5.85
N PRO A 64 -11.60 -7.19 6.87
CA PRO A 64 -11.56 -8.64 6.73
C PRO A 64 -12.42 -9.19 5.60
N LEU A 65 -13.63 -8.66 5.39
CA LEU A 65 -14.49 -9.06 4.26
C LEU A 65 -13.89 -8.69 2.90
N LYS A 66 -13.24 -7.53 2.80
CA LYS A 66 -12.44 -7.17 1.61
C LYS A 66 -11.30 -8.17 1.39
N ARG A 67 -10.57 -8.53 2.44
CA ARG A 67 -9.50 -9.53 2.36
C ARG A 67 -10.01 -10.88 1.87
N PHE A 68 -11.14 -11.34 2.42
CA PHE A 68 -11.77 -12.60 2.04
C PHE A 68 -12.00 -12.67 0.52
N VAL A 69 -12.60 -11.64 -0.08
CA VAL A 69 -12.85 -11.65 -1.54
C VAL A 69 -11.57 -11.46 -2.36
N THR A 70 -10.58 -10.68 -1.87
CA THR A 70 -9.30 -10.53 -2.58
C THR A 70 -8.42 -11.77 -2.52
N GLU A 71 -8.50 -12.58 -1.46
CA GLU A 71 -7.76 -13.86 -1.42
C GLU A 71 -8.34 -14.88 -2.41
N GLN A 72 -9.63 -14.78 -2.74
CA GLN A 72 -10.30 -15.68 -3.69
C GLN A 72 -10.15 -15.24 -5.17
N PHE A 73 -10.08 -13.93 -5.41
CA PHE A 73 -10.19 -13.35 -6.77
C PHE A 73 -9.15 -12.26 -7.09
N GLY A 74 -8.34 -11.86 -6.11
CA GLY A 74 -7.32 -10.81 -6.23
C GLY A 74 -6.10 -11.24 -7.03
N SER A 75 -5.13 -10.33 -7.11
CA SER A 75 -3.86 -10.56 -7.80
C SER A 75 -3.07 -11.71 -7.19
N GLU A 76 -3.28 -11.97 -5.88
CA GLU A 76 -2.71 -13.10 -5.16
C GLU A 76 -3.45 -14.42 -5.37
N SER A 77 -4.62 -14.42 -6.02
CA SER A 77 -5.42 -15.63 -6.18
C SER A 77 -4.90 -16.51 -7.32
N SER A 78 -5.15 -17.82 -7.23
CA SER A 78 -4.87 -18.79 -8.30
C SER A 78 -5.86 -18.73 -9.46
N ARG A 79 -6.77 -17.74 -9.49
CA ARG A 79 -7.84 -17.58 -10.50
C ARG A 79 -7.50 -16.44 -11.47
N PRO A 80 -6.67 -16.69 -12.50
CA PRO A 80 -6.05 -15.65 -13.33
C PRO A 80 -7.06 -14.84 -14.18
N ASP A 81 -8.24 -15.38 -14.46
CA ASP A 81 -9.17 -14.76 -15.42
C ASP A 81 -10.01 -13.61 -14.83
N THR A 82 -9.91 -13.34 -13.53
CA THR A 82 -10.79 -12.35 -12.89
C THR A 82 -10.45 -10.92 -13.31
N LEU A 83 -9.16 -10.60 -13.47
CA LEU A 83 -8.71 -9.30 -13.98
C LEU A 83 -9.10 -9.10 -15.45
N LYS A 84 -9.03 -10.15 -16.26
CA LYS A 84 -9.45 -10.12 -17.65
C LYS A 84 -10.93 -9.79 -17.79
N SER A 85 -11.80 -10.49 -17.05
CA SER A 85 -13.24 -10.20 -17.11
C SER A 85 -13.62 -8.86 -16.46
N LEU A 86 -12.82 -8.33 -15.53
CA LEU A 86 -12.97 -6.95 -15.05
C LEU A 86 -12.75 -5.92 -16.16
N LEU A 87 -11.81 -6.17 -17.07
CA LEU A 87 -11.50 -5.31 -18.21
C LEU A 87 -12.49 -5.51 -19.37
N ASP A 88 -12.90 -6.76 -19.62
CA ASP A 88 -13.74 -7.13 -20.77
C ASP A 88 -15.23 -6.86 -20.50
N ASP A 89 -15.75 -7.23 -19.33
CA ASP A 89 -17.19 -7.18 -19.01
C ASP A 89 -17.57 -5.89 -18.27
N GLY A 90 -16.57 -5.20 -17.70
CA GLY A 90 -16.77 -4.04 -16.84
C GLY A 90 -17.49 -4.38 -15.53
N VAL A 91 -17.60 -3.39 -14.63
CA VAL A 91 -18.38 -3.53 -13.40
C VAL A 91 -19.55 -2.57 -13.48
N GLU A 92 -20.76 -3.10 -13.60
CA GLU A 92 -21.98 -2.30 -13.73
C GLU A 92 -22.22 -1.39 -12.51
N TYR A 93 -21.72 -1.79 -11.33
CA TYR A 93 -22.05 -1.16 -10.04
C TYR A 93 -20.85 -0.88 -9.11
N GLY A 94 -19.64 -0.73 -9.65
CA GLY A 94 -18.42 -0.55 -8.83
C GLY A 94 -18.15 0.88 -8.37
N CYS A 95 -18.47 1.87 -9.22
CA CYS A 95 -18.47 3.29 -8.87
C CYS A 95 -18.99 4.18 -10.02
N SER A 96 -19.66 5.28 -9.67
CA SER A 96 -20.12 6.32 -10.60
C SER A 96 -19.08 7.42 -10.89
N ARG A 97 -17.89 7.35 -10.29
CA ARG A 97 -16.84 8.36 -10.49
C ARG A 97 -16.12 8.13 -11.81
N ALA A 98 -15.95 9.20 -12.59
CA ALA A 98 -15.42 9.15 -13.96
C ALA A 98 -14.00 8.55 -14.05
N TRP A 99 -13.23 8.62 -12.96
CA TRP A 99 -11.86 8.12 -12.89
C TRP A 99 -11.73 6.71 -12.29
N HIS A 100 -12.83 6.00 -12.02
CA HIS A 100 -12.76 4.60 -11.57
C HIS A 100 -12.76 3.65 -12.77
N MET A 101 -12.19 2.46 -12.59
CA MET A 101 -11.90 1.53 -13.68
C MET A 101 -13.12 1.15 -14.54
N SER A 102 -14.33 1.11 -13.99
CA SER A 102 -15.57 0.87 -14.77
C SER A 102 -15.94 2.02 -15.71
N CYS A 103 -15.50 3.25 -15.40
CA CYS A 103 -15.67 4.44 -16.23
C CYS A 103 -14.46 4.66 -17.14
N LEU A 104 -13.25 4.42 -16.62
CA LEU A 104 -12.02 4.45 -17.40
C LEU A 104 -12.04 3.37 -18.48
N GLY A 105 -12.44 2.12 -18.18
CA GLY A 105 -12.51 0.99 -19.12
C GLY A 105 -13.60 1.09 -20.18
N LYS A 106 -14.70 1.82 -19.92
CA LYS A 106 -15.67 2.18 -20.98
C LYS A 106 -15.09 3.17 -22.00
N THR A 107 -14.14 4.01 -21.55
CA THR A 107 -13.38 4.94 -22.39
C THR A 107 -12.13 4.27 -22.98
N ALA A 108 -11.61 3.28 -22.25
CA ALA A 108 -10.42 2.51 -22.52
C ALA A 108 -10.80 1.03 -22.66
N SER A 109 -11.44 0.72 -23.79
CA SER A 109 -11.36 -0.62 -24.35
C SER A 109 -9.90 -1.08 -24.34
N SER A 110 -9.63 -2.38 -24.44
CA SER A 110 -8.35 -2.90 -24.92
C SER A 110 -7.84 -2.27 -26.24
N LYS A 111 -8.63 -1.36 -26.83
CA LYS A 111 -8.36 -0.44 -27.94
C LYS A 111 -8.36 1.05 -27.58
N ALA A 112 -8.10 1.47 -26.33
CA ALA A 112 -7.88 2.88 -26.01
C ALA A 112 -6.80 3.40 -26.97
N ALA A 113 -7.13 4.40 -27.80
CA ALA A 113 -6.17 4.94 -28.75
C ALA A 113 -4.97 5.42 -27.95
N LYS A 114 -3.81 4.78 -28.14
CA LYS A 114 -2.60 5.11 -27.39
C LYS A 114 -2.36 6.62 -27.54
N VAL A 115 -2.47 7.35 -26.43
CA VAL A 115 -2.18 8.79 -26.40
C VAL A 115 -0.73 9.04 -26.82
N GLY A 116 0.13 8.02 -26.68
CA GLY A 116 1.50 8.00 -27.20
C GLY A 116 2.49 8.82 -26.36
N LYS A 117 1.99 9.71 -25.51
CA LYS A 117 2.77 10.54 -24.60
C LYS A 117 3.39 9.71 -23.47
N LYS A 118 4.63 10.07 -23.09
CA LYS A 118 5.38 9.42 -22.01
C LYS A 118 5.20 10.16 -20.69
N VAL A 119 4.90 9.44 -19.63
CA VAL A 119 4.76 9.96 -18.26
C VAL A 119 5.72 9.23 -17.32
N ALA A 120 6.49 10.00 -16.56
CA ALA A 120 7.40 9.49 -15.54
C ALA A 120 6.73 9.56 -14.16
N VAL A 121 6.69 8.43 -13.45
CA VAL A 121 6.24 8.34 -12.06
C VAL A 121 7.46 8.11 -11.19
N ILE A 122 7.76 9.04 -10.27
CA ILE A 122 8.96 8.97 -9.42
C ILE A 122 8.57 8.39 -8.06
N GLY A 123 9.01 7.16 -7.79
CA GLY A 123 8.72 6.38 -6.59
C GLY A 123 7.59 5.37 -6.80
N SER A 124 7.82 4.11 -6.40
CA SER A 124 6.88 2.99 -6.54
C SER A 124 6.06 2.71 -5.27
N GLY A 125 5.85 3.73 -4.43
CA GLY A 125 4.94 3.65 -3.29
C GLY A 125 3.46 3.53 -3.73
N PRO A 126 2.52 3.43 -2.78
CA PRO A 126 1.10 3.24 -3.09
C PRO A 126 0.53 4.33 -4.02
N ALA A 127 0.97 5.58 -3.83
CA ALA A 127 0.56 6.69 -4.69
C ALA A 127 1.08 6.53 -6.14
N GLY A 128 2.35 6.14 -6.31
CA GLY A 128 2.95 5.93 -7.62
C GLY A 128 2.34 4.75 -8.36
N LEU A 129 2.13 3.63 -7.66
CA LEU A 129 1.46 2.45 -8.22
C LEU A 129 0.03 2.78 -8.67
N ALA A 130 -0.74 3.49 -7.84
CA ALA A 130 -2.10 3.88 -8.20
C ALA A 130 -2.13 4.84 -9.40
N CYS A 131 -1.26 5.86 -9.41
CA CYS A 131 -1.15 6.80 -10.53
C CYS A 131 -0.76 6.09 -11.83
N ALA A 132 0.23 5.19 -11.77
CA ALA A 132 0.69 4.45 -12.94
C ALA A 132 -0.38 3.53 -13.51
N HIS A 133 -1.13 2.84 -12.65
CA HIS A 133 -2.29 2.04 -13.04
C HIS A 133 -3.32 2.88 -13.82
N ASP A 134 -3.73 4.02 -13.27
CA ASP A 134 -4.78 4.83 -13.87
C ASP A 134 -4.32 5.48 -15.20
N LEU A 135 -3.06 5.94 -15.26
CA LEU A 135 -2.46 6.47 -16.49
C LEU A 135 -2.31 5.41 -17.59
N ALA A 136 -1.97 4.17 -17.21
CA ALA A 136 -1.88 3.06 -18.15
C ALA A 136 -3.26 2.73 -18.74
N LEU A 137 -4.30 2.70 -17.89
CA LEU A 137 -5.69 2.54 -18.36
C LEU A 137 -6.12 3.68 -19.27
N LEU A 138 -5.65 4.91 -19.04
CA LEU A 138 -5.90 6.06 -19.92
C LEU A 138 -5.10 6.03 -21.25
N GLY A 139 -4.25 5.02 -21.48
CA GLY A 139 -3.50 4.83 -22.72
C GLY A 139 -2.18 5.59 -22.82
N TYR A 140 -1.65 6.11 -21.70
CA TYR A 140 -0.33 6.72 -21.64
C TYR A 140 0.79 5.68 -21.58
N ARG A 141 1.99 6.05 -22.04
CA ARG A 141 3.21 5.24 -21.82
C ARG A 141 3.81 5.64 -20.48
N VAL A 142 3.71 4.78 -19.48
CA VAL A 142 4.11 5.09 -18.10
C VAL A 142 5.38 4.33 -17.75
N THR A 143 6.36 5.05 -17.19
CA THR A 143 7.54 4.45 -16.57
C THR A 143 7.63 4.88 -15.11
N ILE A 144 7.72 3.93 -14.19
CA ILE A 144 7.99 4.16 -12.77
C ILE A 144 9.51 4.11 -12.54
N PHE A 145 10.04 5.12 -11.88
CA PHE A 145 11.44 5.18 -11.44
C PHE A 145 11.51 4.99 -9.93
N GLU A 146 12.07 3.88 -9.48
CA GLU A 146 12.20 3.50 -8.07
C GLU A 146 13.66 3.56 -7.64
N SER A 147 13.94 4.20 -6.52
CA SER A 147 15.32 4.34 -6.01
C SER A 147 15.83 3.04 -5.38
N LEU A 148 14.95 2.25 -4.78
CA LEU A 148 15.29 1.01 -4.10
C LEU A 148 15.32 -0.20 -5.04
N LYS A 149 15.83 -1.32 -4.52
CA LYS A 149 16.02 -2.57 -5.27
C LYS A 149 14.71 -3.17 -5.79
N ASN A 150 13.64 -3.08 -5.01
CA ASN A 150 12.36 -3.71 -5.32
C ASN A 150 11.22 -2.68 -5.22
N PRO A 151 10.19 -2.77 -6.06
CA PRO A 151 9.06 -1.86 -6.01
C PRO A 151 8.16 -2.08 -4.79
N GLY A 152 7.36 -1.06 -4.45
CA GLY A 152 6.35 -1.08 -3.39
C GLY A 152 6.56 -0.04 -2.29
N GLY A 153 7.70 0.67 -2.29
CA GLY A 153 8.02 1.70 -1.30
C GLY A 153 7.78 1.25 0.16
N MET A 154 7.11 2.07 0.97
CA MET A 154 6.84 1.74 2.38
C MET A 154 5.92 0.52 2.58
N LEU A 155 5.17 0.07 1.57
CA LEU A 155 4.42 -1.20 1.67
C LEU A 155 5.39 -2.37 1.84
N ARG A 156 6.50 -2.34 1.10
CA ARG A 156 7.55 -3.37 1.15
C ARG A 156 8.53 -3.13 2.29
N TYR A 157 9.03 -1.92 2.43
CA TYR A 157 10.16 -1.66 3.32
C TYR A 157 9.75 -1.19 4.71
N GLY A 158 8.55 -0.62 4.87
CA GLY A 158 8.05 -0.13 6.15
C GLY A 158 7.18 -1.13 6.90
N ILE A 159 6.31 -1.85 6.19
CA ILE A 159 5.35 -2.77 6.81
C ILE A 159 5.97 -4.17 6.98
N PRO A 160 5.92 -4.76 8.19
CA PRO A 160 6.41 -6.12 8.43
C PRO A 160 5.69 -7.18 7.59
N GLY A 161 6.43 -8.20 7.15
CA GLY A 161 5.91 -9.27 6.29
C GLY A 161 4.72 -10.05 6.88
N TYR A 162 4.66 -10.19 8.21
CA TYR A 162 3.54 -10.85 8.90
C TYR A 162 2.23 -10.03 8.86
N ARG A 163 2.28 -8.72 8.55
CA ARG A 163 1.10 -7.89 8.30
C ARG A 163 0.75 -7.81 6.82
N LEU A 164 1.77 -7.68 5.98
CA LEU A 164 1.63 -7.56 4.54
C LEU A 164 2.64 -8.48 3.85
N PRO A 165 2.21 -9.69 3.43
CA PRO A 165 3.08 -10.63 2.72
C PRO A 165 3.66 -10.01 1.45
N ARG A 166 4.94 -10.31 1.18
CA ARG A 166 5.66 -9.74 0.02
C ARG A 166 5.04 -10.16 -1.31
N GLU A 167 4.55 -11.39 -1.38
CA GLU A 167 3.86 -11.91 -2.56
C GLU A 167 2.66 -11.04 -2.96
N VAL A 168 1.88 -10.53 -2.00
CA VAL A 168 0.71 -9.67 -2.31
C VAL A 168 1.15 -8.40 -3.03
N ILE A 169 2.24 -7.78 -2.57
CA ILE A 169 2.81 -6.58 -3.20
C ILE A 169 3.33 -6.92 -4.59
N GLU A 170 4.06 -8.01 -4.73
CA GLU A 170 4.66 -8.46 -5.99
C GLU A 170 3.59 -8.75 -7.05
N ARG A 171 2.48 -9.38 -6.65
CA ARG A 171 1.35 -9.66 -7.52
C ARG A 171 0.61 -8.38 -7.92
N GLU A 172 0.38 -7.45 -7.00
CA GLU A 172 -0.22 -6.15 -7.34
C GLU A 172 0.68 -5.34 -8.30
N VAL A 173 2.00 -5.38 -8.12
CA VAL A 173 2.96 -4.76 -9.06
C VAL A 173 2.95 -5.45 -10.42
N ALA A 174 2.95 -6.78 -10.47
CA ALA A 174 2.94 -7.55 -11.72
C ALA A 174 1.70 -7.25 -12.58
N VAL A 175 0.57 -6.92 -11.95
CA VAL A 175 -0.64 -6.45 -12.67
C VAL A 175 -0.38 -5.15 -13.44
N LEU A 176 0.44 -4.23 -12.93
CA LEU A 176 0.78 -3.00 -13.66
C LEU A 176 1.65 -3.29 -14.88
N GLU A 177 2.59 -4.22 -14.76
CA GLU A 177 3.43 -4.65 -15.89
C GLU A 177 2.58 -5.28 -17.01
N GLN A 178 1.52 -6.02 -16.66
CA GLN A 178 0.54 -6.53 -17.62
C GLN A 178 -0.23 -5.41 -18.35
N PHE A 179 -0.38 -4.24 -17.71
CA PHE A 179 -0.93 -3.04 -18.34
C PHE A 179 0.10 -2.25 -19.16
N GLY A 180 1.33 -2.74 -19.29
CA GLY A 180 2.39 -2.11 -20.07
C GLY A 180 3.11 -0.98 -19.34
N VAL A 181 2.98 -0.90 -18.01
CA VAL A 181 3.80 -0.01 -17.19
C VAL A 181 5.22 -0.56 -17.12
N GLU A 182 6.21 0.25 -17.43
CA GLU A 182 7.63 -0.08 -17.24
C GLU A 182 8.05 0.32 -15.82
N ILE A 183 8.82 -0.53 -15.13
CA ILE A 183 9.34 -0.22 -13.79
C ILE A 183 10.86 -0.33 -13.81
N ARG A 184 11.54 0.78 -13.54
CA ARG A 184 13.00 0.86 -13.41
C ARG A 184 13.36 1.02 -11.94
N THR A 185 14.00 0.01 -11.36
CA THR A 185 14.49 0.01 -9.98
C THR A 185 15.95 0.43 -9.90
N GLY A 186 16.42 0.88 -8.73
CA GLY A 186 17.80 1.33 -8.56
C GLY A 186 18.10 2.62 -9.33
N THR A 187 17.09 3.45 -9.60
CA THR A 187 17.21 4.73 -10.31
C THR A 187 16.87 5.91 -9.38
N PRO A 188 17.68 6.18 -8.33
CA PRO A 188 17.47 7.35 -7.50
C PRO A 188 17.66 8.62 -8.33
N LEU A 189 16.85 9.65 -8.06
CA LEU A 189 17.14 10.96 -8.61
C LEU A 189 18.39 11.55 -7.96
N THR A 190 19.32 12.01 -8.77
CA THR A 190 20.58 12.67 -8.38
C THR A 190 20.66 14.05 -9.03
N GLU A 191 21.75 14.78 -8.81
CA GLU A 191 21.99 16.04 -9.53
C GLU A 191 22.14 15.83 -11.05
N GLU A 192 22.73 14.70 -11.47
CA GLU A 192 22.93 14.34 -12.87
C GLU A 192 21.72 13.64 -13.48
N TYR A 193 21.05 12.79 -12.69
CA TYR A 193 19.87 12.04 -13.10
C TYR A 193 18.61 12.63 -12.46
N ASN A 194 18.00 13.61 -13.12
CA ASN A 194 16.94 14.45 -12.56
C ASN A 194 15.76 14.62 -13.54
N LEU A 195 14.78 15.47 -13.20
CA LEU A 195 13.60 15.69 -14.06
C LEU A 195 13.95 16.31 -15.43
N ARG A 196 15.05 17.06 -15.54
CA ARG A 196 15.54 17.61 -16.81
C ARG A 196 16.10 16.50 -17.69
N SER A 197 16.95 15.62 -17.16
CA SER A 197 17.48 14.49 -17.94
C SER A 197 16.35 13.56 -18.41
N LEU A 198 15.36 13.31 -17.55
CA LEU A 198 14.16 12.55 -17.94
C LEU A 198 13.34 13.29 -19.01
N ARG A 199 13.25 14.63 -18.96
CA ARG A 199 12.60 15.39 -20.04
C ARG A 199 13.35 15.26 -21.36
N GLU A 200 14.68 15.19 -21.33
CA GLU A 200 15.53 14.93 -22.51
C GLU A 200 15.33 13.50 -23.06
N GLU A 201 15.01 12.51 -22.22
CA GLU A 201 14.57 11.15 -22.63
C GLU A 201 13.15 11.12 -23.24
N GLY A 202 12.47 12.27 -23.29
CA GLY A 202 11.17 12.48 -23.93
C GLY A 202 9.97 12.29 -23.01
N PHE A 203 10.14 12.33 -21.68
CA PHE A 203 9.02 12.36 -20.74
C PHE A 203 8.36 13.75 -20.72
N GLU A 204 7.05 13.80 -20.93
CA GLU A 204 6.28 15.06 -21.03
C GLU A 204 5.68 15.50 -19.69
N ALA A 205 5.35 14.53 -18.83
CA ALA A 205 4.75 14.77 -17.52
C ALA A 205 5.44 13.94 -16.43
N PHE A 206 5.41 14.46 -15.21
CA PHE A 206 6.09 13.91 -14.05
C PHE A 206 5.14 13.85 -12.86
N PHE A 207 5.04 12.70 -12.21
CA PHE A 207 4.32 12.54 -10.95
C PHE A 207 5.32 12.19 -9.84
N LEU A 208 5.43 13.03 -8.82
CA LEU A 208 6.35 12.84 -7.71
C LEU A 208 5.65 12.12 -6.55
N SER A 209 6.04 10.88 -6.29
CA SER A 209 5.51 10.00 -5.24
C SER A 209 6.60 9.33 -4.40
N VAL A 210 7.69 10.06 -4.14
CA VAL A 210 8.87 9.58 -3.39
C VAL A 210 8.60 9.29 -1.91
N GLY A 211 7.50 9.84 -1.37
CA GLY A 211 7.10 9.64 0.03
C GLY A 211 8.08 10.24 1.05
N ALA A 212 7.86 9.90 2.33
CA ALA A 212 8.68 10.34 3.46
C ALA A 212 9.35 9.12 4.11
N MET A 213 10.54 8.75 3.62
CA MET A 213 11.24 7.54 4.05
C MET A 213 12.25 7.76 5.17
N ARG A 214 12.53 9.01 5.56
CA ARG A 214 13.49 9.33 6.62
C ARG A 214 12.83 9.34 7.99
N GLY A 215 13.48 8.73 8.98
CA GLY A 215 13.10 8.85 10.39
C GLY A 215 13.37 10.25 10.94
N ARG A 216 12.64 10.63 12.00
CA ARG A 216 12.85 11.87 12.75
C ARG A 216 13.71 11.59 13.97
N ASP A 217 14.64 12.49 14.27
CA ASP A 217 15.39 12.49 15.52
C ASP A 217 14.52 12.98 16.68
N LEU A 218 14.83 12.51 17.88
CA LEU A 218 14.26 13.03 19.11
C LEU A 218 15.14 14.18 19.61
N ASN A 219 14.54 15.32 19.92
CA ASN A 219 15.26 16.44 20.51
C ASN A 219 15.46 16.25 22.02
N ILE A 220 16.18 15.19 22.40
CA ILE A 220 16.48 14.85 23.79
C ILE A 220 17.99 14.53 23.94
N PRO A 221 18.59 14.81 25.11
CA PRO A 221 19.97 14.42 25.39
C PRO A 221 20.17 12.90 25.23
N GLY A 222 21.21 12.52 24.50
CA GLY A 222 21.57 11.12 24.29
C GLY A 222 20.90 10.43 23.11
N HIS A 223 20.17 11.16 22.24
CA HIS A 223 19.56 10.57 21.03
C HIS A 223 20.57 10.02 20.01
N GLU A 224 21.84 10.43 20.08
CA GLU A 224 22.93 9.92 19.22
C GLU A 224 23.72 8.77 19.85
N LYS A 225 23.35 8.29 21.05
CA LYS A 225 24.07 7.20 21.69
C LYS A 225 23.89 5.88 20.94
N ASP A 226 24.90 5.02 21.04
CA ASP A 226 24.82 3.64 20.57
C ASP A 226 23.60 2.93 21.20
N GLY A 227 22.88 2.18 20.37
CA GLY A 227 21.62 1.53 20.75
C GLY A 227 20.36 2.39 20.55
N VAL A 228 20.49 3.68 20.24
CA VAL A 228 19.34 4.50 19.83
C VAL A 228 19.12 4.37 18.33
N ILE A 229 18.11 3.58 17.95
CA ILE A 229 17.79 3.28 16.54
C ILE A 229 16.45 3.91 16.18
N LYS A 230 16.41 4.62 15.05
CA LYS A 230 15.14 5.13 14.49
C LYS A 230 14.28 3.94 14.06
N ALA A 231 13.02 3.92 14.51
CA ALA A 231 12.10 2.83 14.21
C ALA A 231 11.89 2.59 12.71
N VAL A 232 11.95 3.64 11.89
CA VAL A 232 11.89 3.52 10.42
C VAL A 232 13.10 2.78 9.90
N ASP A 233 14.31 3.17 10.29
CA ASP A 233 15.56 2.55 9.82
C ASP A 233 15.66 1.09 10.27
N TYR A 234 15.23 0.81 11.51
CA TYR A 234 15.10 -0.56 12.03
C TYR A 234 14.21 -1.43 11.13
N LEU A 235 12.99 -0.99 10.83
CA LEU A 235 12.05 -1.74 9.98
C LEU A 235 12.55 -1.84 8.53
N LEU A 236 13.12 -0.77 7.97
CA LEU A 236 13.70 -0.76 6.62
C LEU A 236 14.82 -1.82 6.50
N ASN A 237 15.72 -1.89 7.47
CA ASN A 237 16.84 -2.83 7.49
C ASN A 237 16.34 -4.28 7.59
N LEU A 238 15.46 -4.58 8.55
CA LEU A 238 14.89 -5.92 8.70
C LEU A 238 14.13 -6.36 7.44
N ASN A 239 13.29 -5.49 6.89
CA ASN A 239 12.51 -5.81 5.69
C ASN A 239 13.39 -5.93 4.43
N SER A 240 14.62 -5.43 4.47
CA SER A 240 15.64 -5.62 3.43
C SER A 240 16.51 -6.86 3.65
N GLY A 241 16.30 -7.60 4.74
CA GLY A 241 17.01 -8.84 5.07
C GLY A 241 18.26 -8.65 5.93
N TYR A 242 18.50 -7.45 6.46
CA TYR A 242 19.58 -7.21 7.41
C TYR A 242 19.14 -7.64 8.82
N ARG A 243 20.10 -8.05 9.64
CA ARG A 243 19.89 -8.27 11.07
C ARG A 243 20.22 -7.00 11.84
N VAL A 244 19.43 -6.72 12.87
CA VAL A 244 19.67 -5.61 13.80
C VAL A 244 19.77 -6.20 15.19
N ASP A 245 20.91 -5.99 15.85
CA ASP A 245 21.08 -6.38 17.25
C ASP A 245 20.42 -5.33 18.14
N LEU A 246 19.49 -5.78 18.99
CA LEU A 246 18.69 -4.91 19.86
C LEU A 246 19.10 -5.02 21.35
N GLY A 247 20.02 -5.93 21.70
CA GLY A 247 20.34 -6.26 23.09
C GLY A 247 19.17 -6.87 23.86
N ASP A 248 19.27 -7.04 25.18
CA ASP A 248 18.27 -7.80 25.96
C ASP A 248 16.99 -7.03 26.30
N LYS A 249 17.05 -5.69 26.30
CA LYS A 249 15.95 -4.81 26.73
C LYS A 249 15.69 -3.73 25.71
N VAL A 250 14.49 -3.75 25.14
CA VAL A 250 14.08 -2.80 24.10
C VAL A 250 13.01 -1.86 24.63
N VAL A 251 13.25 -0.56 24.47
CA VAL A 251 12.26 0.49 24.71
C VAL A 251 11.87 1.09 23.38
N VAL A 252 10.57 1.08 23.06
CA VAL A 252 10.04 1.72 21.85
C VAL A 252 9.35 3.01 22.24
N ILE A 253 9.82 4.13 21.69
CA ILE A 253 9.29 5.47 21.97
C ILE A 253 8.38 5.90 20.81
N GLY A 254 7.07 5.98 21.08
CA GLY A 254 6.05 6.48 20.14
C GLY A 254 4.74 5.69 20.21
N GLY A 255 3.65 6.30 19.71
CA GLY A 255 2.30 5.71 19.72
C GLY A 255 1.69 5.41 18.35
N GLY A 256 2.42 5.64 17.26
CA GLY A 256 1.92 5.44 15.89
C GLY A 256 2.10 4.01 15.37
N SER A 257 1.60 3.75 14.16
CA SER A 257 1.74 2.45 13.47
C SER A 257 3.19 1.95 13.39
N VAL A 258 4.14 2.85 13.13
CA VAL A 258 5.57 2.52 13.06
C VAL A 258 6.09 2.03 14.42
N ALA A 259 5.68 2.65 15.53
CA ALA A 259 6.08 2.23 16.86
C ALA A 259 5.50 0.85 17.20
N LEU A 260 4.22 0.61 16.88
CA LEU A 260 3.59 -0.69 17.07
C LEU A 260 4.24 -1.80 16.23
N ASP A 261 4.56 -1.50 14.97
CA ASP A 261 5.25 -2.46 14.10
C ASP A 261 6.68 -2.72 14.57
N ALA A 262 7.42 -1.70 15.01
CA ALA A 262 8.75 -1.85 15.59
C ALA A 262 8.71 -2.71 16.87
N ALA A 263 7.81 -2.41 17.81
CA ALA A 263 7.66 -3.17 19.06
C ALA A 263 7.30 -4.63 18.79
N ARG A 264 6.32 -4.88 17.91
CA ARG A 264 5.90 -6.25 17.57
C ARG A 264 6.98 -7.02 16.82
N THR A 265 7.79 -6.33 16.02
CA THR A 265 8.91 -6.95 15.30
C THR A 265 10.06 -7.27 16.25
N ALA A 266 10.41 -6.35 17.17
CA ALA A 266 11.42 -6.61 18.21
C ALA A 266 11.08 -7.87 19.01
N VAL A 267 9.85 -8.01 19.49
CA VAL A 267 9.41 -9.23 20.22
C VAL A 267 9.59 -10.50 19.38
N ARG A 268 9.39 -10.44 18.05
CA ARG A 268 9.54 -11.60 17.16
C ARG A 268 10.99 -11.98 16.93
N GLU A 269 11.91 -11.02 16.92
CA GLU A 269 13.35 -11.28 16.88
C GLU A 269 13.84 -11.93 18.19
N PHE A 270 13.25 -11.58 19.35
CA PHE A 270 13.53 -12.24 20.63
C PHE A 270 12.90 -13.63 20.76
N TYR A 271 11.81 -13.91 20.06
CA TYR A 271 11.09 -15.20 20.11
C TYR A 271 11.79 -16.29 19.25
N GLN A 272 13.09 -16.52 19.49
CA GLN A 272 13.67 -17.87 19.44
C GLN A 272 13.33 -18.54 20.79
N PRO A 273 13.03 -19.85 20.85
CA PRO A 273 12.14 -20.46 21.86
C PRO A 273 12.52 -20.05 23.30
N MET A 274 11.59 -19.32 23.94
CA MET A 274 11.78 -18.63 25.21
C MET A 274 11.45 -19.49 26.44
N GLU A 275 12.24 -19.31 27.49
CA GLU A 275 11.73 -19.17 28.86
C GLU A 275 11.53 -17.66 29.13
N GLU A 276 10.31 -17.29 29.54
CA GLU A 276 9.78 -16.01 30.06
C GLU A 276 10.40 -14.64 29.63
N ILE A 277 9.59 -13.80 28.96
CA ILE A 277 9.84 -12.35 28.79
C ILE A 277 8.72 -11.57 29.47
N GLU A 278 9.10 -10.66 30.37
CA GLU A 278 8.24 -9.66 30.99
C GLU A 278 8.10 -8.44 30.06
N LEU A 279 6.93 -8.30 29.42
CA LEU A 279 6.59 -7.15 28.58
C LEU A 279 6.10 -5.98 29.45
N THR A 280 6.97 -5.02 29.75
CA THR A 280 6.58 -3.75 30.39
C THR A 280 6.50 -2.63 29.35
N ALA A 281 5.29 -2.39 28.82
CA ALA A 281 5.00 -1.19 28.03
C ALA A 281 4.57 -0.07 28.98
N GLN A 282 5.47 0.89 29.25
CA GLN A 282 5.10 2.14 29.93
C GLN A 282 4.78 3.21 28.89
N ALA A 283 3.54 3.70 28.89
CA ALA A 283 3.17 4.87 28.11
C ALA A 283 3.83 6.10 28.73
N VAL A 284 4.68 6.80 27.97
CA VAL A 284 5.17 8.12 28.37
C VAL A 284 4.02 9.12 28.15
N VAL A 285 3.19 9.30 29.18
CA VAL A 285 2.13 10.31 29.20
C VAL A 285 2.79 11.65 29.58
N GLY A 286 3.08 12.49 28.59
CA GLY A 286 3.64 13.81 28.83
C GLY A 286 4.54 14.36 27.73
N GLN A 287 4.11 14.31 26.47
CA GLN A 287 4.65 15.25 25.49
C GLN A 287 3.80 16.53 25.56
N PRO A 288 4.38 17.70 25.89
CA PRO A 288 3.69 18.96 25.63
C PRO A 288 3.40 19.03 24.12
N ALA A 289 2.19 19.48 23.78
CA ALA A 289 1.87 19.80 22.40
C ALA A 289 2.95 20.74 21.87
N MET A 290 3.56 20.39 20.73
CA MET A 290 4.40 21.34 20.01
C MET A 290 3.46 22.36 19.38
N ASP A 291 3.58 23.62 19.79
CA ASP A 291 2.96 24.78 19.15
C ASP A 291 3.38 24.90 17.67
#